data_AF-A0A098QWE6-F1
#
_entry.id   AF-A0A098QWE6-F1
#
_cell.length_a   1.000
_cell.length_b   1.000
_cell.length_c   1.000
_cell.angle_alpha   90.00
_cell.angle_beta   90.00
_cell.angle_gamma   90.00
#
_symmetry.space_group_name_H-M   'P 1'
#
loop_
_entity.id
_entity.type
_entity.pdbx_description
1 polymer ?
#
loop_
_entity_poly.entity_id
_entity_poly.type
_entity_poly.pdbx_seq_one_letter_code
_entity_poly.pdbx_strand_id
1 'polypeptide(L)'
;MIAFLLWALNQLVDAYILVIVVWCIMSWFPNARNSRLGDVINRLVEPYMHWFDFIPPIGGISFAPMIAILVLYFVQAGLAHIAAII
;
A
#
# COMPACT_ATOMS: atom_id res chain seq x y z
N MET A 1 20.07 -10.36 -14.88
CA MET A 1 19.87 -8.91 -14.65
C MET A 1 18.39 -8.57 -14.49
N ILE A 2 17.54 -8.84 -15.49
CA ILE A 2 16.09 -8.52 -15.46
C ILE A 2 15.37 -9.24 -14.30
N ALA A 3 15.61 -10.54 -14.11
CA ALA A 3 15.00 -11.29 -13.01
C ALA A 3 15.31 -10.71 -11.62
N PHE A 4 16.51 -10.16 -11.41
CA PHE A 4 16.88 -9.49 -10.16
C PHE A 4 16.07 -8.20 -9.96
N LEU A 5 15.85 -7.42 -11.03
CA LEU A 5 15.04 -6.21 -10.98
C LEU A 5 13.56 -6.53 -10.68
N LEU A 6 13.00 -7.58 -11.29
CA LEU A 6 11.62 -8.01 -11.02
C LEU A 6 11.46 -8.53 -9.59
N TRP A 7 12.45 -9.27 -9.08
CA TRP A 7 12.47 -9.69 -7.69
C TRP A 7 12.51 -8.49 -6.73
N ALA A 8 13.43 -7.54 -6.97
CA ALA A 8 13.56 -6.34 -6.14
C ALA A 8 12.28 -5.49 -6.16
N LEU A 9 11.64 -5.36 -7.32
CA LEU A 9 10.37 -4.65 -7.45
C LEU A 9 9.25 -5.33 -6.67
N ASN A 10 9.13 -6.66 -6.74
CA ASN A 10 8.14 -7.40 -5.94
C ASN A 10 8.36 -7.17 -4.43
N GLN A 11 9.61 -7.20 -3.96
CA GLN A 11 9.93 -6.90 -2.55
C GLN A 11 9.57 -5.47 -2.14
N LEU A 12 9.74 -4.49 -3.03
CA LEU A 12 9.31 -3.12 -2.78
C LEU A 12 7.78 -3.00 -2.69
N VAL A 13 7.04 -3.74 -3.52
CA VAL A 13 5.57 -3.78 -3.44
C VAL A 13 5.12 -4.41 -2.12
N ASP A 14 5.74 -5.51 -1.69
CA ASP A 14 5.47 -6.14 -0.37
C ASP A 14 5.71 -5.16 0.78
N ALA A 15 6.84 -4.46 0.76
CA ALA A 15 7.17 -3.46 1.76
C ALA A 15 6.14 -2.31 1.75
N TYR A 16 5.69 -1.87 0.59
CA TYR A 16 4.71 -0.80 0.47
C TYR A 16 3.31 -1.22 0.96
N ILE A 17 2.89 -2.46 0.69
CA ILE A 17 1.66 -3.04 1.27
C ILE A 17 1.74 -2.99 2.80
N LEU A 18 2.88 -3.39 3.38
CA LEU A 18 3.08 -3.33 4.84
C LEU A 18 2.98 -1.89 5.37
N VAL A 19 3.54 -0.90 4.66
CA VAL A 19 3.41 0.52 5.03
C VAL A 19 1.94 0.98 5.01
N ILE A 20 1.15 0.57 4.01
CA ILE A 20 -0.30 0.87 3.94
C ILE A 20 -1.05 0.21 5.10
N VAL A 21 -0.72 -1.04 5.45
CA VAL A 21 -1.33 -1.74 6.59
C VAL A 21 -1.02 -1.01 7.89
N VAL A 22 0.24 -0.62 8.11
CA VAL A 22 0.63 0.18 9.29
C VAL A 22 -0.11 1.52 9.31
N TRP A 23 -0.22 2.22 8.18
CA TRP A 23 -0.99 3.46 8.06
C TRP A 23 -2.46 3.27 8.43
N CYS A 24 -3.07 2.17 7.97
CA CYS A 24 -4.44 1.81 8.29
C CYS A 24 -4.62 1.55 9.79
N ILE A 25 -3.72 0.80 10.42
CA ILE A 25 -3.77 0.55 11.87
C ILE A 25 -3.59 1.85 12.65
N MET A 26 -2.65 2.72 12.24
CA MET A 26 -2.45 4.04 12.86
C MET A 26 -3.69 4.94 12.75
N SER A 27 -4.54 4.75 11.74
CA SER A 27 -5.80 5.49 11.64
C SER A 27 -6.77 5.22 12.80
N TRP A 28 -6.64 4.06 13.46
CA TRP A 28 -7.43 3.70 14.64
C TRP A 28 -6.86 4.28 15.94
N PHE A 29 -5.60 4.72 15.95
CA PHE A 29 -4.93 5.29 17.11
C PHE A 29 -4.65 6.78 16.90
N PRO A 30 -5.48 7.70 17.44
CA PRO A 30 -5.38 9.14 17.16
C PRO A 30 -4.01 9.77 17.52
N ASN A 31 -3.32 9.24 18.53
CA ASN A 31 -1.98 9.71 18.91
C ASN A 31 -0.87 9.23 17.96
N ALA A 32 -1.09 8.17 17.19
CA ALA A 32 -0.10 7.64 16.26
C ALA A 32 0.05 8.52 15.02
N ARG A 33 -1.06 9.11 14.53
CA ARG A 33 -1.06 10.03 13.37
C ARG A 33 -0.27 11.31 13.62
N ASN A 34 -0.30 11.85 14.84
CA ASN A 34 0.39 13.09 15.20
C ASN A 34 1.88 12.89 15.52
N SER A 35 2.40 11.67 15.39
CA SER A 35 3.81 11.38 15.62
C SER A 35 4.65 11.71 14.38
N ARG A 36 5.95 12.00 14.56
CA ARG A 36 6.88 12.20 13.44
C ARG A 36 6.91 11.02 12.46
N LEU A 37 6.71 9.81 12.96
CA LEU A 37 6.61 8.59 12.15
C LEU A 37 5.29 8.58 11.36
N GLY A 38 4.19 8.92 12.03
CA GLY A 38 2.87 9.07 11.41
C GLY A 38 2.89 10.05 10.24
N ASP A 39 3.52 11.22 10.40
CA ASP A 39 3.68 12.21 9.32
C ASP A 39 4.44 11.66 8.11
N VAL A 40 5.54 10.92 8.36
CA VAL A 40 6.35 10.31 7.29
C VAL A 40 5.55 9.26 6.53
N ILE A 41 4.89 8.35 7.25
CA ILE A 41 4.05 7.33 6.62
C ILE A 41 2.88 7.97 5.87
N ASN A 42 2.25 9.00 6.43
CA ASN A 42 1.15 9.69 5.78
C ASN A 42 1.60 10.27 4.44
N ARG A 43 2.75 10.95 4.39
CA ARG A 43 3.32 11.48 3.14
C ARG A 43 3.63 10.40 2.10
N LEU A 44 3.97 9.18 2.52
CA LEU A 44 4.23 8.06 1.62
C LEU A 44 2.93 7.45 1.07
N VAL A 45 1.91 7.32 1.91
CA VAL A 45 0.68 6.59 1.58
C VAL A 45 -0.38 7.49 0.93
N GLU A 46 -0.49 8.74 1.37
CA GLU A 46 -1.52 9.71 0.93
C GLU A 46 -1.60 9.88 -0.59
N PRO A 47 -0.49 10.07 -1.35
CA PRO A 47 -0.57 10.24 -2.80
C PRO A 47 -1.19 9.04 -3.53
N TYR A 48 -0.95 7.83 -3.02
CA TYR A 48 -1.55 6.61 -3.57
C TYR A 48 -2.98 6.42 -3.10
N MET A 49 -3.24 6.69 -1.81
CA MET A 49 -4.56 6.55 -1.22
C MET A 49 -5.57 7.54 -1.81
N HIS A 50 -5.11 8.72 -2.27
CA HIS A 50 -5.95 9.74 -2.91
C HIS A 50 -6.74 9.21 -4.11
N TRP A 51 -6.18 8.25 -4.85
CA TRP A 51 -6.88 7.59 -5.95
C TRP A 51 -8.11 6.80 -5.51
N PHE A 52 -8.19 6.44 -4.22
CA PHE A 52 -9.24 5.63 -3.61
C PHE A 52 -10.17 6.45 -2.69
N ASP A 53 -10.02 7.77 -2.63
CA ASP A 53 -10.86 8.66 -1.79
C ASP A 53 -12.35 8.62 -2.17
N PHE A 54 -12.68 8.12 -3.37
CA PHE A 54 -14.05 7.89 -3.80
C PHE A 54 -14.76 6.76 -3.03
N ILE A 55 -14.02 5.93 -2.29
CA ILE A 55 -14.58 4.82 -1.50
C ILE A 55 -14.96 5.36 -0.12
N PRO A 56 -16.27 5.54 0.17
CA PRO A 56 -16.69 6.09 1.44
C PRO A 56 -16.33 5.14 2.59
N PRO A 57 -16.00 5.66 3.79
CA PRO A 57 -15.84 4.84 4.97
C PRO A 57 -17.17 4.20 5.35
N ILE A 58 -17.15 2.91 5.69
CA ILE A 58 -18.34 2.16 6.12
C ILE A 58 -18.22 1.94 7.63
N GLY A 59 -19.20 2.44 8.39
CA GLY A 59 -19.21 2.28 9.85
C GLY A 59 -18.04 2.97 10.57
N GLY A 60 -17.49 4.05 10.00
CA GLY A 60 -16.35 4.78 10.57
C GLY A 60 -14.98 4.18 10.26
N ILE A 61 -14.92 3.08 9.48
CA ILE A 61 -13.67 2.46 9.03
C ILE A 61 -13.51 2.68 7.52
N SER A 62 -12.34 3.13 7.08
CA SER A 62 -12.03 3.28 5.66
C SER A 62 -11.80 1.90 5.01
N PHE A 63 -12.58 1.58 3.97
CA PHE A 63 -12.33 0.41 3.12
C PHE A 63 -11.33 0.69 1.99
N ALA A 64 -10.98 1.96 1.76
CA ALA A 64 -10.02 2.37 0.73
C ALA A 64 -8.67 1.61 0.79
N PRO A 65 -8.04 1.39 1.96
CA PRO A 65 -6.80 0.60 2.05
C PRO A 65 -6.93 -0.83 1.56
N MET A 66 -8.09 -1.47 1.75
CA MET A 66 -8.32 -2.83 1.31
C MET A 66 -8.27 -2.92 -0.22
N ILE A 67 -8.95 -2.00 -0.89
CA ILE A 67 -8.96 -1.94 -2.37
C ILE A 67 -7.58 -1.50 -2.89
N ALA A 68 -6.93 -0.56 -2.21
CA ALA A 68 -5.57 -0.12 -2.55
C ALA A 68 -4.56 -1.28 -2.49
N ILE A 69 -4.64 -2.14 -1.47
CA ILE A 69 -3.81 -3.35 -1.36
C ILE A 69 -4.19 -4.38 -2.42
N LEU A 70 -5.47 -4.57 -2.70
CA LEU A 70 -5.93 -5.49 -3.75
C LEU A 70 -5.34 -5.12 -5.12
N VAL A 71 -5.30 -3.83 -5.45
CA VAL A 71 -4.65 -3.34 -6.68
C VAL A 71 -3.15 -3.69 -6.70
N LEU A 72 -2.45 -3.55 -5.57
CA LEU A 72 -1.03 -3.93 -5.49
C LEU A 72 -0.81 -5.44 -5.64
N TYR A 73 -1.72 -6.28 -5.15
CA TYR A 73 -1.67 -7.72 -5.41
C TYR A 73 -1.85 -8.05 -6.90
N PHE A 74 -2.71 -7.32 -7.61
CA PHE A 74 -2.81 -7.46 -9.06
C PHE A 74 -1.51 -7.04 -9.77
N VAL A 75 -0.85 -5.99 -9.29
CA VAL A 75 0.47 -5.58 -9.80
C VAL A 75 1.49 -6.71 -9.59
N GLN A 76 1.56 -7.31 -8.40
CA GLN A 76 2.47 -8.43 -8.13
C GLN A 76 2.15 -9.66 -9.00
N ALA A 77 0.88 -9.98 -9.21
CA ALA A 77 0.48 -11.05 -10.10
C ALA A 77 0.95 -10.81 -11.54
N GLY A 78 0.84 -9.57 -12.04
CA GLY A 78 1.38 -9.16 -13.33
C GLY A 78 2.90 -9.29 -13.40
N LEU A 79 3.61 -8.82 -12.38
CA LEU A 79 5.08 -8.94 -12.29
C LEU A 79 5.54 -10.41 -12.29
N ALA A 80 4.85 -11.27 -11.55
CA ALA A 80 5.12 -12.70 -11.52
C ALA A 80 4.87 -13.35 -12.88
N HIS A 81 3.81 -12.95 -13.59
CA HIS A 81 3.53 -13.49 -14.91
C HIS A 81 4.59 -13.07 -15.95
N ILE A 82 5.03 -11.81 -15.93
CA ILE A 82 6.13 -11.32 -16.77
C ILE A 82 7.42 -12.10 -16.46
N ALA A 83 7.73 -12.30 -15.18
CA ALA A 83 8.92 -13.06 -14.77
C ALA A 83 8.88 -14.54 -15.21
N ALA A 84 7.69 -15.11 -15.42
CA ALA A 84 7.53 -16.50 -15.85
C ALA A 84 7.67 -16.70 -17.37
N ILE A 85 7.50 -15.64 -18.17
CA ILE A 85 7.54 -15.70 -19.65
C ILE A 85 8.93 -15.32 -20.20
N ILE A 86 9.74 -14.61 -19.41
CA ILE A 86 11.11 -14.20 -19.74
C ILE A 86 12.11 -15.28 -19.30
#